data_AF-A0A3P9L8X8-F1
#
_entry.id   AF-A0A3P9L8X8-F1
#
_cell.length_a   1.000
_cell.length_b   1.000
_cell.length_c   1.000
_cell.angle_alpha   90.00
_cell.angle_beta   90.00
_cell.angle_gamma   90.00
#
_symmetry.space_group_name_H-M   'P 1'
#
loop_
_entity.id
_entity.type
_entity.pdbx_description
1 polymer ?
#
loop_
_entity_poly.entity_id
_entity_poly.type
_entity_poly.pdbx_seq_one_letter_code
_entity_poly.pdbx_strand_id
1 'polypeptide(L)'
;MARLSEHGIRLSSMSPSFLNSNSTSHTWPFSAVAELIDNASDPGVSAKQIWIDVVDEGDQRCLTFTDNGSGMTPNKLHKMLSFGFTEKGSGKSSQQAIGVYGNGFKSGSMRLGRDALIFTKNGGCQSVGMLSQTYLHNIKAQAVMVPIVPFNQQTNILLLVVTEDSTASLAAILKHSIISSEEQIHAHFDSIHSKKGTKILIWNIRRAKDGKTEIDFETDPTDFRLPEIQTEEIKKGLSNSGSLRHHQNIPDMYYSLRAYLSILYLKPRTQVILRGKKIQARLVSKKLSYIEHDVYKPQFSVSYCDSTRYV
;
A
#
# COMPACT_ATOMS: atom_id res chain seq x y z
N MET A 1 -27.13 14.22 -8.02
CA MET A 1 -26.98 15.62 -7.59
C MET A 1 -25.60 15.80 -6.97
N ALA A 2 -24.95 16.95 -7.17
CA ALA A 2 -23.67 17.23 -6.50
C ALA A 2 -23.89 17.24 -4.98
N ARG A 3 -23.03 16.55 -4.21
CA ARG A 3 -23.07 16.66 -2.74
C ARG A 3 -22.72 18.10 -2.35
N LEU A 4 -23.57 18.71 -1.55
CA LEU A 4 -23.36 20.02 -0.97
C LEU A 4 -22.71 19.87 0.40
N SER A 5 -21.90 20.85 0.81
CA SER A 5 -21.47 21.01 2.19
C SER A 5 -22.64 21.40 3.09
N GLU A 6 -22.41 21.38 4.40
CA GLU A 6 -23.38 21.88 5.40
C GLU A 6 -23.81 23.34 5.15
N HIS A 7 -23.04 24.10 4.37
CA HIS A 7 -23.32 25.49 4.00
C HIS A 7 -23.87 25.64 2.57
N GLY A 8 -24.30 24.55 1.92
CA GLY A 8 -24.87 24.60 0.57
C GLY A 8 -23.85 24.81 -0.55
N ILE A 9 -22.54 24.70 -0.25
CA ILE A 9 -21.46 24.89 -1.24
C ILE A 9 -21.15 23.53 -1.90
N ARG A 10 -20.99 23.51 -3.23
CA ARG A 10 -20.67 22.27 -3.95
C ARG A 10 -19.30 21.73 -3.52
N LEU A 11 -19.26 20.46 -3.17
CA LEU A 11 -18.00 19.77 -2.89
C LEU A 11 -17.28 19.43 -4.20
N SER A 12 -15.95 19.55 -4.20
CA SER A 12 -15.14 18.97 -5.26
C SER A 12 -15.33 17.45 -5.24
N SER A 13 -15.56 16.87 -6.41
CA SER A 13 -15.79 15.44 -6.56
C SER A 13 -14.71 14.82 -7.42
N MET A 14 -14.44 13.55 -7.18
CA MET A 14 -13.41 12.80 -7.87
C MET A 14 -14.05 11.78 -8.78
N SER A 15 -13.82 11.89 -10.08
CA SER A 15 -14.26 10.89 -11.06
C SER A 15 -13.58 9.53 -10.79
N PRO A 16 -14.29 8.39 -10.95
CA PRO A 16 -13.66 7.06 -10.87
C PRO A 16 -12.44 6.89 -11.79
N SER A 17 -12.40 7.57 -12.94
CA SER A 17 -11.24 7.52 -13.85
C SER A 17 -9.95 8.04 -13.21
N PHE A 18 -10.06 8.89 -12.19
CA PHE A 18 -8.90 9.39 -11.46
C PHE A 18 -8.14 8.27 -10.73
N LEU A 19 -8.80 7.18 -10.31
CA LEU A 19 -8.10 6.05 -9.68
C LEU A 19 -7.03 5.46 -10.60
N ASN A 20 -7.37 5.32 -11.89
CA ASN A 20 -6.42 4.87 -12.90
C ASN A 20 -5.36 5.94 -13.19
N SER A 21 -5.75 7.21 -13.39
CA SER A 21 -4.79 8.29 -13.63
C SER A 21 -3.79 8.47 -12.48
N ASN A 22 -4.24 8.33 -11.24
CA ASN A 22 -3.38 8.44 -10.07
C ASN A 22 -2.40 7.26 -9.94
N SER A 23 -2.73 6.09 -10.51
CA SER A 23 -1.83 4.93 -10.53
C SER A 23 -0.63 5.12 -11.46
N THR A 24 -0.70 6.02 -12.44
CA THR A 24 0.37 6.22 -13.43
C THR A 24 1.57 6.98 -12.87
N SER A 25 1.52 7.44 -11.61
CA SER A 25 2.69 7.94 -10.89
C SER A 25 3.76 6.85 -10.70
N HIS A 26 3.35 5.57 -10.71
CA HIS A 26 4.24 4.43 -10.59
C HIS A 26 4.49 3.79 -11.96
N THR A 27 5.63 4.10 -12.58
CA THR A 27 6.06 3.43 -13.81
C THR A 27 6.53 2.00 -13.54
N TRP A 28 7.03 1.73 -12.33
CA TRP A 28 7.59 0.44 -11.92
C TRP A 28 6.76 -0.23 -10.81
N PRO A 29 6.29 -1.48 -10.98
CA PRO A 29 5.39 -2.14 -10.02
C PRO A 29 5.94 -2.22 -8.58
N PHE A 30 7.25 -2.41 -8.40
CA PHE A 30 7.81 -2.53 -7.05
C PHE A 30 7.80 -1.21 -6.27
N SER A 31 7.77 -0.06 -6.95
CA SER A 31 7.54 1.22 -6.27
C SER A 31 6.14 1.31 -5.65
N ALA A 32 5.13 0.71 -6.29
CA ALA A 32 3.78 0.61 -5.74
C ALA A 32 3.71 -0.37 -4.56
N VAL A 33 4.51 -1.44 -4.59
CA VAL A 33 4.69 -2.33 -3.44
C VAL A 33 5.33 -1.59 -2.26
N ALA A 34 6.35 -0.77 -2.50
CA ALA A 34 7.03 0.01 -1.45
C ALA A 34 6.06 0.92 -0.69
N GLU A 35 5.14 1.61 -1.39
CA GLU A 35 4.11 2.46 -0.76
C GLU A 35 3.26 1.70 0.28
N LEU A 36 2.95 0.43 0.03
CA LEU A 36 2.17 -0.39 0.97
C LEU A 36 3.01 -0.78 2.20
N ILE A 37 4.31 -1.04 2.01
CA ILE A 37 5.25 -1.37 3.09
C ILE A 37 5.55 -0.12 3.95
N ASP A 38 5.67 1.05 3.32
CA ASP A 38 5.88 2.33 4.00
C ASP A 38 4.73 2.63 4.97
N ASN A 39 3.48 2.38 4.53
CA ASN A 39 2.31 2.53 5.39
C ASN A 39 2.33 1.62 6.62
N ALA A 40 2.78 0.38 6.49
CA ALA A 40 2.92 -0.54 7.63
C ALA A 40 4.07 -0.15 8.56
N SER A 41 5.15 0.40 7.99
CA SER A 41 6.37 0.77 8.71
C SER A 41 6.29 2.13 9.40
N ASP A 42 5.30 2.95 9.03
CA ASP A 42 5.15 4.29 9.58
C ASP A 42 4.92 4.28 11.10
N PRO A 43 5.45 5.26 11.86
CA PRO A 43 5.38 5.26 13.32
C PRO A 43 3.97 5.15 13.91
N GLY A 44 2.95 5.68 13.22
CA GLY A 44 1.54 5.56 13.63
C GLY A 44 0.93 4.16 13.47
N VAL A 45 1.60 3.28 12.72
CA VAL A 45 1.22 1.87 12.54
C VAL A 45 2.17 0.97 13.31
N SER A 46 3.48 1.21 13.19
CA SER A 46 4.57 0.51 13.89
C SER A 46 4.46 -1.01 13.79
N ALA A 47 4.13 -1.53 12.60
CA ALA A 47 4.12 -2.98 12.38
C ALA A 47 5.53 -3.55 12.62
N LYS A 48 5.61 -4.69 13.31
CA LYS A 48 6.87 -5.42 13.48
C LYS A 48 7.17 -6.26 12.24
N GLN A 49 6.13 -6.76 11.60
CA GLN A 49 6.19 -7.67 10.47
C GLN A 49 5.12 -7.29 9.44
N ILE A 50 5.50 -7.42 8.18
CA ILE A 50 4.58 -7.41 7.04
C ILE A 50 4.84 -8.64 6.18
N TRP A 51 3.76 -9.34 5.83
CA TRP A 51 3.73 -10.50 4.96
C TRP A 51 3.16 -10.10 3.60
N ILE A 52 3.91 -10.43 2.57
CA ILE A 52 3.57 -10.19 1.17
C ILE A 52 3.47 -11.56 0.51
N ASP A 53 2.30 -11.88 -0.03
CA ASP A 53 2.06 -13.16 -0.68
C ASP A 53 1.10 -13.04 -1.86
N VAL A 54 1.00 -14.10 -2.64
CA VAL A 54 0.00 -14.27 -3.68
C VAL A 54 -0.83 -15.50 -3.34
N VAL A 55 -2.14 -15.32 -3.33
CA VAL A 55 -3.12 -16.34 -2.96
C VAL A 55 -4.19 -16.43 -4.05
N ASP A 56 -4.86 -17.57 -4.14
CA ASP A 56 -6.01 -17.74 -5.02
C ASP A 56 -7.29 -17.66 -4.17
N GLU A 57 -8.17 -16.72 -4.51
CA GLU A 57 -9.51 -16.59 -3.94
C GLU A 57 -10.50 -17.08 -5.01
N GLY A 58 -10.92 -18.34 -4.89
CA GLY A 58 -11.56 -19.05 -6.00
C GLY A 58 -10.63 -19.12 -7.22
N ASP A 59 -11.12 -18.71 -8.38
CA ASP A 59 -10.33 -18.67 -9.63
C ASP A 59 -9.54 -17.36 -9.81
N GLN A 60 -9.53 -16.46 -8.83
CA GLN A 60 -8.87 -15.15 -8.91
C GLN A 60 -7.57 -15.13 -8.11
N ARG A 61 -6.46 -14.90 -8.83
CA ARG A 61 -5.16 -14.66 -8.23
C ARG A 61 -5.07 -13.26 -7.62
N CYS A 62 -4.69 -13.19 -6.35
CA CYS A 62 -4.72 -11.98 -5.54
C CYS A 62 -3.38 -11.72 -4.86
N LEU A 63 -2.93 -10.47 -4.87
CA LEU A 63 -1.81 -10.00 -4.05
C LEU A 63 -2.30 -9.68 -2.65
N THR A 64 -1.54 -10.09 -1.64
CA THR A 64 -1.85 -9.85 -0.23
C THR A 64 -0.72 -9.09 0.47
N PHE A 65 -1.11 -8.13 1.30
CA PHE A 65 -0.22 -7.41 2.20
C PHE A 65 -0.84 -7.45 3.58
N THR A 66 -0.26 -8.23 4.49
CA THR A 66 -0.78 -8.36 5.86
C THR A 66 0.26 -7.83 6.84
N ASP A 67 -0.10 -6.95 7.75
CA ASP A 67 0.78 -6.44 8.80
C ASP A 67 0.17 -6.65 10.19
N ASN A 68 1.04 -6.70 11.20
CA ASN A 68 0.65 -6.82 12.61
C ASN A 68 0.75 -5.50 13.38
N GLY A 69 0.54 -4.37 12.70
CA GLY A 69 0.56 -3.03 13.27
C GLY A 69 -0.69 -2.69 14.07
N SER A 70 -0.90 -1.38 14.27
CA SER A 70 -1.97 -0.87 15.15
C SER A 70 -3.39 -1.02 14.62
N GLY A 71 -3.55 -1.25 13.31
CA GLY A 71 -4.85 -1.25 12.63
C GLY A 71 -5.52 0.13 12.59
N MET A 72 -6.79 0.16 12.20
CA MET A 72 -7.54 1.40 11.99
C MET A 72 -8.95 1.34 12.59
N THR A 73 -9.47 2.52 12.95
CA THR A 73 -10.90 2.71 13.19
C THR A 73 -11.64 2.87 11.85
N PRO A 74 -12.97 2.74 11.80
CA PRO A 74 -13.74 2.96 10.58
C PRO A 74 -13.49 4.34 9.95
N ASN A 75 -13.40 5.39 10.77
CA ASN A 75 -13.09 6.74 10.31
C ASN A 75 -11.66 6.86 9.74
N LYS A 76 -10.67 6.21 10.37
CA LYS A 76 -9.28 6.21 9.87
C LYS A 76 -9.17 5.42 8.56
N LEU A 77 -9.94 4.34 8.40
CA LEU A 77 -10.05 3.60 7.14
C LEU A 77 -10.69 4.47 6.05
N HIS A 78 -11.77 5.20 6.36
CA HIS A 78 -12.37 6.15 5.41
C HIS A 78 -11.38 7.22 4.97
N LYS A 79 -10.62 7.82 5.90
CA LYS A 79 -9.51 8.75 5.58
C LYS A 79 -8.42 8.07 4.74
N MET A 80 -8.04 6.83 5.03
CA MET A 80 -7.08 6.07 4.23
C MET A 80 -7.57 5.86 2.80
N LEU A 81 -8.88 5.68 2.58
CA LEU A 81 -9.48 5.54 1.25
C LEU A 81 -9.74 6.90 0.57
N SER A 82 -9.76 8.00 1.33
CA SER A 82 -9.98 9.36 0.86
C SER A 82 -8.69 10.09 0.52
N PHE A 83 -8.68 10.95 -0.49
CA PHE A 83 -7.45 11.59 -0.99
C PHE A 83 -7.01 12.78 -0.14
N GLY A 84 -5.70 12.93 0.04
CA GLY A 84 -5.10 14.08 0.73
C GLY A 84 -5.16 14.05 2.26
N PHE A 85 -5.82 13.05 2.85
CA PHE A 85 -5.85 12.91 4.31
C PHE A 85 -4.60 12.20 4.82
N THR A 86 -3.82 12.90 5.64
CA THR A 86 -2.75 12.32 6.44
C THR A 86 -2.63 13.09 7.75
N GLU A 87 -2.51 12.35 8.85
CA GLU A 87 -2.19 12.91 10.17
C GLU A 87 -0.71 12.65 10.52
N LYS A 88 0.06 12.12 9.57
CA LYS A 88 1.48 11.81 9.74
C LYS A 88 2.27 13.13 9.69
N GLY A 89 3.08 13.39 10.71
CA GLY A 89 3.94 14.59 10.80
C GLY A 89 3.47 15.70 11.74
N SER A 90 2.29 15.60 12.36
CA SER A 90 1.79 16.58 13.35
C SER A 90 2.26 16.30 14.79
N GLY A 91 2.94 15.18 15.03
CA GLY A 91 3.40 14.75 16.35
C GLY A 91 4.89 15.04 16.60
N LYS A 92 5.25 15.26 17.88
CA LYS A 92 6.64 15.33 18.37
C LYS A 92 7.33 13.94 18.39
N SER A 93 7.06 13.07 17.42
CA SER A 93 7.75 11.77 17.36
C SER A 93 9.19 12.00 16.90
N SER A 94 10.15 11.39 17.59
CA SER A 94 11.56 11.37 17.16
C SER A 94 11.78 10.67 15.82
N GLN A 95 10.76 9.96 15.32
CA GLN A 95 10.76 9.26 14.06
C GLN A 95 9.91 10.01 13.04
N GLN A 96 10.50 10.34 11.90
CA GLN A 96 9.79 10.91 10.76
C GLN A 96 8.97 9.82 10.07
N ALA A 97 7.72 10.15 9.74
CA ALA A 97 6.88 9.31 8.90
C ALA A 97 7.32 9.42 7.43
N ILE A 98 7.18 8.33 6.70
CA ILE A 98 7.49 8.23 5.27
C ILE A 98 6.33 8.82 4.46
N GLY A 99 5.10 8.44 4.80
CA GLY A 99 3.91 8.90 4.08
C GLY A 99 3.53 10.34 4.41
N VAL A 100 3.74 11.27 3.48
CA VAL A 100 3.42 12.71 3.66
C VAL A 100 2.26 13.23 2.80
N TYR A 101 1.85 12.49 1.76
CA TYR A 101 0.89 12.98 0.77
C TYR A 101 -0.53 12.47 0.94
N GLY A 102 -0.75 11.44 1.79
CA GLY A 102 -2.06 10.79 1.90
C GLY A 102 -2.53 10.10 0.60
N ASN A 103 -1.60 9.73 -0.29
CA ASN A 103 -1.91 9.17 -1.62
C ASN A 103 -1.37 7.75 -1.86
N GLY A 104 -0.30 7.36 -1.17
CA GLY A 104 0.48 6.14 -1.45
C GLY A 104 -0.32 4.85 -1.57
N PHE A 105 -1.29 4.63 -0.67
CA PHE A 105 -2.17 3.46 -0.77
C PHE A 105 -2.98 3.46 -2.07
N LYS A 106 -3.56 4.59 -2.48
CA LYS A 106 -4.45 4.66 -3.65
C LYS A 106 -3.65 4.50 -4.93
N SER A 107 -2.54 5.22 -5.07
CA SER A 107 -1.68 5.10 -6.25
C SER A 107 -1.05 3.72 -6.35
N GLY A 108 -0.55 3.19 -5.23
CA GLY A 108 0.10 1.89 -5.17
C GLY A 108 -0.86 0.73 -5.43
N SER A 109 -1.99 0.67 -4.72
CA SER A 109 -2.97 -0.41 -4.92
C SER A 109 -3.54 -0.43 -6.33
N MET A 110 -3.93 0.74 -6.86
CA MET A 110 -4.50 0.87 -8.21
C MET A 110 -3.47 0.62 -9.32
N ARG A 111 -2.16 0.70 -9.01
CA ARG A 111 -1.09 0.31 -9.93
C ARG A 111 -0.95 -1.21 -10.02
N LEU A 112 -1.15 -1.91 -8.91
CA LEU A 112 -0.96 -3.36 -8.82
C LEU A 112 -2.17 -4.14 -9.35
N GLY A 113 -3.39 -3.64 -9.09
CA GLY A 113 -4.62 -4.23 -9.58
C GLY A 113 -5.75 -3.21 -9.68
N ARG A 114 -6.84 -3.59 -10.32
CA ARG A 114 -8.00 -2.69 -10.51
C ARG A 114 -8.82 -2.50 -9.24
N ASP A 115 -8.70 -3.44 -8.31
CA ASP A 115 -9.61 -3.56 -7.19
C ASP A 115 -8.88 -4.02 -5.92
N ALA A 116 -9.27 -3.44 -4.77
CA ALA A 116 -8.67 -3.73 -3.48
C ALA A 116 -9.71 -3.80 -2.35
N LEU A 117 -9.50 -4.73 -1.43
CA LEU A 117 -10.21 -4.88 -0.16
C LEU A 117 -9.22 -4.69 0.98
N ILE A 118 -9.65 -4.00 2.02
CA ILE A 118 -8.84 -3.67 3.17
C ILE A 118 -9.58 -4.17 4.40
N PHE A 119 -9.03 -5.18 5.05
CA PHE A 119 -9.50 -5.71 6.32
C PHE A 119 -8.59 -5.15 7.41
N THR A 120 -9.14 -4.50 8.42
CA THR A 120 -8.34 -3.91 9.51
C THR A 120 -8.98 -4.17 10.85
N LYS A 121 -8.17 -4.37 11.88
CA LYS A 121 -8.61 -4.52 13.26
C LYS A 121 -7.69 -3.82 14.23
N ASN A 122 -8.25 -3.17 15.24
CA ASN A 122 -7.49 -2.32 16.17
C ASN A 122 -7.56 -2.79 17.64
N GLY A 123 -8.17 -3.95 17.90
CA GLY A 123 -8.34 -4.53 19.23
C GLY A 123 -9.65 -4.16 19.93
N GLY A 124 -10.55 -3.44 19.25
CA GLY A 124 -11.90 -3.15 19.72
C GLY A 124 -12.94 -3.14 18.60
N CYS A 125 -12.54 -2.68 17.41
CA CYS A 125 -13.35 -2.71 16.20
C CYS A 125 -12.55 -3.32 15.05
N GLN A 126 -13.25 -3.98 14.14
CA GLN A 126 -12.71 -4.42 12.87
C GLN A 126 -13.56 -3.88 11.72
N SER A 127 -12.97 -3.61 10.57
CA SER A 127 -13.70 -3.04 9.43
C SER A 127 -13.15 -3.56 8.12
N VAL A 128 -14.04 -3.74 7.15
CA VAL A 128 -13.67 -3.99 5.76
C VAL A 128 -14.00 -2.75 4.94
N GLY A 129 -13.08 -2.35 4.07
CA GLY A 129 -13.27 -1.27 3.11
C GLY A 129 -12.96 -1.76 1.70
N MET A 130 -13.65 -1.20 0.70
CA MET A 130 -13.44 -1.53 -0.71
C MET A 130 -13.08 -0.29 -1.52
N LEU A 131 -12.01 -0.40 -2.32
CA LEU A 131 -11.66 0.55 -3.38
C LEU A 131 -11.55 -0.21 -4.70
N SER A 132 -12.59 -0.09 -5.54
CA SER A 132 -12.73 -0.93 -6.72
C SER A 132 -13.13 -0.12 -7.95
N GLN A 133 -12.27 -0.13 -8.98
CA GLN A 133 -12.58 0.47 -10.27
C GLN A 133 -13.68 -0.33 -10.98
N THR A 134 -13.70 -1.65 -10.81
CA THR A 134 -14.69 -2.55 -11.42
C THR A 134 -16.08 -2.28 -10.85
N TYR A 135 -16.21 -2.17 -9.52
CA TYR A 135 -17.44 -1.77 -8.84
C TYR A 135 -17.95 -0.43 -9.40
N LEU A 136 -17.13 0.61 -9.35
CA LEU A 136 -17.51 1.96 -9.77
C LEU A 136 -17.93 2.02 -11.24
N HIS A 137 -17.23 1.28 -12.10
CA HIS A 137 -17.61 1.14 -13.50
C HIS A 137 -18.96 0.45 -13.68
N ASN A 138 -19.18 -0.68 -13.00
CA ASN A 138 -20.39 -1.49 -13.16
C ASN A 138 -21.65 -0.76 -12.72
N ILE A 139 -21.56 0.07 -11.69
CA ILE A 139 -22.69 0.90 -11.23
C ILE A 139 -22.77 2.26 -11.94
N LYS A 140 -21.88 2.53 -12.91
CA LYS A 140 -21.78 3.80 -13.64
C LYS A 140 -21.67 5.01 -12.70
N ALA A 141 -20.84 4.87 -11.66
CA ALA A 141 -20.64 5.90 -10.65
C ALA A 141 -20.10 7.18 -11.28
N GLN A 142 -20.63 8.34 -10.85
CA GLN A 142 -20.13 9.65 -11.27
C GLN A 142 -19.00 10.17 -10.35
N ALA A 143 -18.85 9.56 -9.17
CA ALA A 143 -17.81 9.90 -8.22
C ALA A 143 -17.26 8.63 -7.54
N VAL A 144 -16.03 8.69 -7.04
CA VAL A 144 -15.45 7.61 -6.23
C VAL A 144 -16.30 7.40 -4.98
N MET A 145 -16.79 6.18 -4.82
CA MET A 145 -17.52 5.70 -3.64
C MET A 145 -16.75 4.54 -3.02
N VAL A 146 -16.66 4.53 -1.70
CA VAL A 146 -15.84 3.59 -0.93
C VAL A 146 -16.69 2.88 0.11
N PRO A 147 -17.25 1.70 -0.21
CA PRO A 147 -18.00 0.90 0.76
C PRO A 147 -17.14 0.57 1.98
N ILE A 148 -17.65 0.83 3.19
CA ILE A 148 -17.00 0.53 4.46
C ILE A 148 -18.01 -0.12 5.39
N VAL A 149 -17.60 -1.23 6.01
CA VAL A 149 -18.45 -2.00 6.90
C VAL A 149 -17.72 -2.22 8.21
N PRO A 150 -18.15 -1.59 9.31
CA PRO A 150 -17.62 -1.83 10.63
C PRO A 150 -18.29 -3.05 11.30
N PHE A 151 -17.50 -3.82 12.03
CA PHE A 151 -17.94 -4.92 12.87
C PHE A 151 -17.38 -4.77 14.29
N ASN A 152 -18.11 -5.32 15.27
CA ASN A 152 -17.60 -5.44 16.62
C ASN A 152 -16.52 -6.53 16.67
N GLN A 153 -15.37 -6.24 17.28
CA GLN A 153 -14.29 -7.22 17.47
C GLN A 153 -14.33 -7.90 18.84
N GLN A 154 -15.13 -7.37 19.79
CA GLN A 154 -15.18 -7.88 21.17
C GLN A 154 -15.91 -9.21 21.29
N THR A 155 -16.78 -9.53 20.34
CA THR A 155 -17.49 -10.79 20.25
C THR A 155 -16.81 -11.69 19.21
N ASN A 156 -16.73 -13.00 19.45
CA ASN A 156 -16.34 -14.00 18.43
C ASN A 156 -17.41 -14.17 17.32
N ILE A 157 -18.43 -13.30 17.30
CA ILE A 157 -19.47 -13.23 16.30
C ILE A 157 -19.23 -11.93 15.54
N LEU A 158 -19.20 -11.99 14.20
CA LEU A 158 -19.27 -10.81 13.35
C LEU A 158 -20.61 -10.13 13.56
N LEU A 159 -20.64 -9.19 14.49
CA LEU A 159 -21.79 -8.33 14.65
C LEU A 159 -21.56 -7.07 13.84
N LEU A 160 -22.30 -6.95 12.74
CA LEU A 160 -22.38 -5.72 11.95
C LEU A 160 -22.74 -4.56 12.88
N VAL A 161 -21.91 -3.52 12.88
CA VAL A 161 -22.27 -2.26 13.55
C VAL A 161 -23.13 -1.48 12.58
N VAL A 162 -24.43 -1.43 12.85
CA VAL A 162 -25.41 -0.75 11.99
C VAL A 162 -25.18 0.76 12.05
N THR A 163 -24.56 1.29 11.00
CA THR A 163 -24.50 2.72 10.65
C THR A 163 -25.43 3.00 9.46
N GLU A 164 -25.67 4.28 9.19
CA GLU A 164 -26.52 4.75 8.07
C GLU A 164 -26.13 4.12 6.71
N ASP A 165 -24.85 3.85 6.51
CA ASP A 165 -24.27 3.35 5.26
C ASP A 165 -23.84 1.87 5.29
N SER A 166 -23.70 1.26 6.47
CA SER A 166 -23.13 -0.08 6.66
C SER A 166 -23.82 -1.19 5.86
N THR A 167 -25.16 -1.24 5.88
CA THR A 167 -25.95 -2.26 5.17
C THR A 167 -25.78 -2.17 3.65
N ALA A 168 -25.83 -0.95 3.11
CA ALA A 168 -25.62 -0.72 1.68
C ALA A 168 -24.17 -1.03 1.27
N SER A 169 -23.21 -0.67 2.13
CA SER A 169 -21.79 -0.98 1.93
C SER A 169 -21.53 -2.49 1.92
N LEU A 170 -22.14 -3.24 2.84
CA LEU A 170 -22.02 -4.70 2.89
C LEU A 170 -22.61 -5.34 1.63
N ALA A 171 -23.83 -4.94 1.25
CA ALA A 171 -24.45 -5.41 0.03
C ALA A 171 -23.58 -5.13 -1.22
N ALA A 172 -22.94 -3.95 -1.29
CA ALA A 172 -22.04 -3.61 -2.38
C ALA A 172 -20.79 -4.51 -2.41
N ILE A 173 -20.18 -4.78 -1.25
CA ILE A 173 -19.00 -5.66 -1.15
C ILE A 173 -19.37 -7.09 -1.58
N LEU A 174 -20.43 -7.67 -1.00
CA LEU A 174 -20.82 -9.05 -1.29
C LEU A 174 -21.25 -9.26 -2.75
N LYS A 175 -21.80 -8.22 -3.39
CA LYS A 175 -22.28 -8.28 -4.78
C LYS A 175 -21.19 -8.01 -5.82
N HIS A 176 -20.22 -7.14 -5.52
CA HIS A 176 -19.31 -6.59 -6.52
C HIS A 176 -17.83 -6.90 -6.29
N SER A 177 -17.47 -7.48 -5.14
CA SER A 177 -16.09 -7.90 -4.88
C SER A 177 -15.88 -9.40 -5.18
N ILE A 178 -14.67 -9.89 -4.92
CA ILE A 178 -14.30 -11.32 -5.03
C ILE A 178 -14.79 -12.17 -3.86
N ILE A 179 -15.26 -11.54 -2.78
CA ILE A 179 -15.88 -12.21 -1.64
C ILE A 179 -17.40 -12.04 -1.72
N SER A 180 -18.12 -13.13 -1.49
CA SER A 180 -19.55 -13.24 -1.73
C SER A 180 -20.37 -13.52 -0.47
N SER A 181 -19.71 -13.78 0.67
CA SER A 181 -20.37 -14.07 1.94
C SER A 181 -19.67 -13.41 3.14
N GLU A 182 -20.42 -13.27 4.24
CA GLU A 182 -19.88 -12.75 5.52
C GLU A 182 -18.86 -13.71 6.14
N GLU A 183 -18.99 -15.02 5.89
CA GLU A 183 -18.04 -16.03 6.33
C GLU A 183 -16.67 -15.83 5.66
N GLN A 184 -16.64 -15.47 4.38
CA GLN A 184 -15.39 -15.11 3.69
C GLN A 184 -14.77 -13.84 4.31
N ILE A 185 -15.59 -12.83 4.63
CA ILE A 185 -15.11 -11.63 5.37
C ILE A 185 -14.47 -12.05 6.69
N HIS A 186 -15.10 -12.96 7.43
CA HIS A 186 -14.57 -13.50 8.69
C HIS A 186 -13.21 -14.16 8.51
N ALA A 187 -13.09 -15.05 7.51
CA ALA A 187 -11.86 -15.76 7.22
C ALA A 187 -10.70 -14.80 6.91
N HIS A 188 -10.96 -13.68 6.24
CA HIS A 188 -9.94 -12.65 6.02
C HIS A 188 -9.54 -11.93 7.32
N PHE A 189 -10.46 -11.62 8.23
CA PHE A 189 -10.11 -11.06 9.55
C PHE A 189 -9.31 -12.05 10.42
N ASP A 190 -9.66 -13.33 10.38
CA ASP A 190 -8.99 -14.40 11.11
C ASP A 190 -7.55 -14.63 10.60
N SER A 191 -7.32 -14.44 9.30
CA SER A 191 -5.98 -14.54 8.71
C SER A 191 -4.99 -13.47 9.19
N ILE A 192 -5.47 -12.40 9.84
CA ILE A 192 -4.61 -11.45 10.55
C ILE A 192 -4.34 -12.05 11.95
N HIS A 193 -3.25 -12.76 12.16
CA HIS A 193 -3.04 -13.56 13.38
C HIS A 193 -3.01 -12.79 14.72
N SER A 194 -2.65 -11.50 14.70
CA SER A 194 -2.60 -10.65 15.91
C SER A 194 -3.98 -10.10 16.29
N LYS A 195 -4.15 -9.50 17.48
CA LYS A 195 -5.40 -8.77 17.83
C LYS A 195 -5.57 -7.46 17.06
N LYS A 196 -4.48 -6.93 16.51
CA LYS A 196 -4.43 -5.68 15.73
C LYS A 196 -3.67 -5.93 14.43
N GLY A 197 -4.02 -5.23 13.36
CA GLY A 197 -3.31 -5.35 12.08
C GLY A 197 -4.21 -5.00 10.91
N THR A 198 -3.63 -5.06 9.72
CA THR A 198 -4.33 -4.80 8.46
C THR A 198 -3.95 -5.87 7.44
N LYS A 199 -4.92 -6.33 6.65
CA LYS A 199 -4.74 -7.15 5.46
C LYS A 199 -5.33 -6.40 4.27
N ILE A 200 -4.51 -6.18 3.26
CA ILE A 200 -4.90 -5.65 1.96
C ILE A 200 -4.91 -6.80 0.99
N LEU A 201 -6.01 -6.96 0.25
CA LEU A 201 -6.20 -7.96 -0.80
C LEU A 201 -6.44 -7.22 -2.11
N ILE A 202 -5.55 -7.38 -3.09
CA ILE A 202 -5.62 -6.72 -4.40
C ILE A 202 -5.84 -7.79 -5.46
N TRP A 203 -6.89 -7.63 -6.26
CA TRP A 203 -7.23 -8.55 -7.35
C TRP A 203 -7.41 -7.79 -8.67
N ASN A 204 -7.73 -8.55 -9.73
CA ASN A 204 -7.67 -8.02 -11.10
C ASN A 204 -6.30 -7.39 -11.36
N ILE A 205 -5.25 -8.17 -11.03
CA ILE A 205 -3.84 -7.78 -11.13
C ILE A 205 -3.54 -7.33 -12.55
N ARG A 206 -2.73 -6.29 -12.68
CA ARG A 206 -2.38 -5.72 -13.98
C ARG A 206 -1.73 -6.76 -14.90
N ARG A 207 -2.16 -6.78 -16.15
CA ARG A 207 -1.69 -7.69 -17.19
C ARG A 207 -1.01 -6.90 -18.31
N ALA A 208 0.03 -7.50 -18.88
CA ALA A 208 0.72 -6.98 -20.06
C ALA A 208 -0.10 -7.26 -21.34
N LYS A 209 0.38 -6.75 -22.48
CA LYS A 209 -0.31 -6.88 -23.78
C LYS A 209 -0.49 -8.33 -24.25
N ASP A 210 0.36 -9.23 -23.78
CA ASP A 210 0.28 -10.67 -24.03
C ASP A 210 -0.72 -11.40 -23.12
N GLY A 211 -1.43 -10.66 -22.24
CA GLY A 211 -2.41 -11.19 -21.30
C GLY A 211 -1.82 -11.79 -20.01
N LYS A 212 -0.50 -11.90 -19.89
CA LYS A 212 0.17 -12.38 -18.67
C LYS A 212 0.20 -11.30 -17.60
N THR A 213 0.29 -11.69 -16.34
CA THR A 213 0.46 -10.72 -15.24
C THR A 213 1.78 -9.97 -15.40
N GLU A 214 1.79 -8.68 -15.04
CA GLU A 214 3.02 -7.88 -15.11
C GLU A 214 4.08 -8.38 -14.11
N ILE A 215 3.65 -8.97 -13.00
CA ILE A 215 4.51 -9.62 -12.02
C ILE A 215 4.41 -11.13 -12.23
N ASP A 216 5.57 -11.77 -12.29
CA ASP A 216 5.75 -13.21 -12.31
C ASP A 216 5.84 -13.74 -10.87
N PHE A 217 5.00 -14.73 -10.59
CA PHE A 217 4.83 -15.37 -9.28
C PHE A 217 5.35 -16.81 -9.26
N GLU A 218 5.70 -17.37 -10.42
CA GLU A 218 5.90 -18.80 -10.62
C GLU A 218 7.36 -19.18 -10.77
N THR A 219 8.16 -18.36 -11.48
CA THR A 219 9.57 -18.71 -11.78
C THR A 219 10.43 -18.92 -10.53
N ASP A 220 10.20 -18.11 -9.49
CA ASP A 220 10.82 -18.30 -8.18
C ASP A 220 9.73 -18.33 -7.11
N PRO A 221 9.45 -19.48 -6.47
CA PRO A 221 8.38 -19.59 -5.50
C PRO A 221 8.60 -18.71 -4.26
N THR A 222 9.82 -18.19 -4.07
CA THR A 222 10.20 -17.34 -2.95
C THR A 222 10.26 -15.86 -3.30
N ASP A 223 9.94 -15.46 -4.53
CA ASP A 223 10.10 -14.09 -4.99
C ASP A 223 8.93 -13.64 -5.87
N PHE A 224 8.81 -12.32 -6.03
CA PHE A 224 8.00 -11.70 -7.07
C PHE A 224 8.95 -11.10 -8.08
N ARG A 225 8.86 -11.53 -9.34
CA ARG A 225 9.81 -11.16 -10.38
C ARG A 225 9.14 -10.36 -11.48
N LEU A 226 9.92 -9.53 -12.16
CA LEU A 226 9.47 -8.93 -13.41
C LEU A 226 9.89 -9.83 -14.59
N PRO A 227 8.99 -10.08 -15.56
CA PRO A 227 9.35 -10.78 -16.80
C PRO A 227 10.49 -10.09 -17.57
N GLU A 228 11.21 -10.85 -18.39
CA GLU A 228 12.34 -10.35 -19.19
C GLU A 228 11.96 -9.15 -20.07
N ILE A 229 10.76 -9.16 -20.66
CA ILE A 229 10.29 -8.07 -21.55
C ILE A 229 10.30 -6.72 -20.83
N GLN A 230 9.83 -6.67 -19.58
CA GLN A 230 9.84 -5.43 -18.78
C GLN A 230 11.25 -5.08 -18.32
N THR A 231 12.08 -6.10 -18.10
CA THR A 231 13.49 -5.95 -17.73
C THR A 231 14.27 -5.26 -18.86
N GLU A 232 14.01 -5.58 -20.12
CA GLU A 232 14.58 -4.91 -21.30
C GLU A 232 14.13 -3.45 -21.47
N GLU A 233 12.87 -3.13 -21.16
CA GLU A 233 12.39 -1.74 -21.16
C GLU A 233 13.13 -0.90 -20.10
N ILE A 234 13.36 -1.47 -18.93
CA ILE A 234 14.17 -0.84 -17.88
C ILE A 234 15.62 -0.62 -18.35
N LYS A 235 16.24 -1.59 -19.07
CA LYS A 235 17.58 -1.40 -19.67
C LYS A 235 17.63 -0.17 -20.56
N LYS A 236 16.65 -0.05 -21.48
CA LYS A 236 16.56 1.08 -22.42
C LYS A 236 16.40 2.41 -21.69
N GLY A 237 15.61 2.45 -20.62
CA GLY A 237 15.46 3.65 -19.79
C GLY A 237 16.76 4.06 -19.09
N LEU A 238 17.45 3.09 -18.48
CA LEU A 238 18.71 3.33 -17.75
C LEU A 238 19.87 3.70 -18.67
N SER A 239 19.92 3.14 -19.89
CA SER A 239 20.91 3.53 -20.90
C SER A 239 20.70 4.98 -21.37
N ASN A 240 19.44 5.39 -21.56
CA ASN A 240 19.11 6.75 -22.00
C ASN A 240 19.39 7.80 -20.91
N SER A 241 19.33 7.42 -19.63
CA SER A 241 19.66 8.30 -18.50
C SER A 241 21.17 8.46 -18.24
N GLY A 242 22.04 7.83 -19.04
CA GLY A 242 23.50 7.87 -18.85
C GLY A 242 24.01 7.14 -17.59
N SER A 243 23.11 6.42 -16.89
CA SER A 243 23.41 5.78 -15.60
C SER A 243 24.10 4.40 -15.75
N LEU A 244 23.91 3.74 -16.91
CA LEU A 244 24.59 2.49 -17.24
C LEU A 244 25.64 2.71 -18.35
N ARG A 245 26.90 2.91 -17.98
CA ARG A 245 28.02 2.78 -18.92
C ARG A 245 28.35 1.29 -19.11
N HIS A 246 27.97 0.73 -20.26
CA HIS A 246 28.56 -0.48 -20.88
C HIS A 246 28.64 -1.78 -20.07
N HIS A 247 27.92 -1.94 -18.97
CA HIS A 247 27.85 -3.21 -18.24
C HIS A 247 26.55 -3.95 -18.56
N GLN A 248 26.68 -5.17 -19.06
CA GLN A 248 25.61 -6.01 -19.60
C GLN A 248 24.59 -6.53 -18.57
N ASN A 249 24.81 -6.27 -17.26
CA ASN A 249 24.02 -6.86 -16.19
C ASN A 249 23.20 -5.79 -15.45
N ILE A 250 21.86 -5.90 -15.49
CA ILE A 250 20.99 -5.09 -14.63
C ILE A 250 21.10 -5.62 -13.19
N PRO A 251 21.24 -4.74 -12.18
CA PRO A 251 21.15 -5.16 -10.79
C PRO A 251 19.83 -5.88 -10.46
N ASP A 252 19.91 -6.92 -9.65
CA ASP A 252 18.74 -7.75 -9.25
C ASP A 252 17.57 -6.93 -8.70
N MET A 253 17.84 -5.80 -8.06
CA MET A 253 16.81 -4.92 -7.49
C MET A 253 15.77 -4.45 -8.52
N TYR A 254 16.08 -4.43 -9.81
CA TYR A 254 15.16 -3.95 -10.83
C TYR A 254 14.12 -5.00 -11.24
N TYR A 255 14.40 -6.29 -11.04
CA TYR A 255 13.54 -7.38 -11.48
C TYR A 255 13.19 -8.40 -10.39
N SER A 256 13.88 -8.40 -9.24
CA SER A 256 13.57 -9.22 -8.06
C SER A 256 13.06 -8.34 -6.93
N LEU A 257 11.82 -8.57 -6.49
CA LEU A 257 11.23 -7.82 -5.38
C LEU A 257 12.02 -8.09 -4.11
N ARG A 258 12.43 -9.33 -3.86
CA ARG A 258 13.28 -9.71 -2.73
C ARG A 258 14.58 -8.90 -2.69
N ALA A 259 15.24 -8.73 -3.83
CA ALA A 259 16.47 -7.94 -3.92
C ALA A 259 16.20 -6.45 -3.64
N TYR A 260 15.15 -5.88 -4.24
CA TYR A 260 14.74 -4.49 -4.00
C TYR A 260 14.43 -4.22 -2.52
N LEU A 261 13.58 -5.03 -1.92
CA LEU A 261 13.16 -4.87 -0.53
C LEU A 261 14.31 -5.10 0.47
N SER A 262 15.37 -5.82 0.07
CA SER A 262 16.56 -5.98 0.91
C SER A 262 17.32 -4.66 1.12
N ILE A 263 17.16 -3.68 0.24
CA ILE A 263 17.86 -2.38 0.30
C ILE A 263 16.92 -1.18 0.43
N LEU A 264 15.60 -1.41 0.50
CA LEU A 264 14.59 -0.35 0.53
C LEU A 264 14.81 0.65 1.68
N TYR A 265 15.23 0.16 2.85
CA TYR A 265 15.45 0.99 4.03
C TYR A 265 16.91 1.00 4.46
N LEU A 266 17.45 2.20 4.67
CA LEU A 266 18.79 2.39 5.23
C LEU A 266 18.94 1.75 6.63
N LYS A 267 17.88 1.84 7.44
CA LYS A 267 17.78 1.20 8.76
C LYS A 267 16.41 0.51 8.88
N PRO A 268 16.32 -0.78 8.56
CA PRO A 268 15.06 -1.52 8.57
C PRO A 268 14.53 -1.64 10.01
N ARG A 269 13.22 -1.37 10.19
CA ARG A 269 12.52 -1.50 11.48
C ARG A 269 11.45 -2.58 11.43
N THR A 270 10.77 -2.67 10.29
CA THR A 270 9.78 -3.71 9.98
C THR A 270 10.48 -4.88 9.31
N GLN A 271 10.17 -6.10 9.74
CA GLN A 271 10.61 -7.30 9.03
C GLN A 271 9.66 -7.57 7.86
N VAL A 272 10.21 -7.69 6.66
CA VAL A 272 9.43 -8.03 5.47
C VAL A 272 9.55 -9.54 5.21
N ILE A 273 8.41 -10.20 5.06
CA ILE A 273 8.30 -11.62 4.72
C ILE A 273 7.65 -11.69 3.34
N LEU A 274 8.38 -12.17 2.34
CA LEU A 274 7.85 -12.37 0.99
C LEU A 274 7.75 -13.87 0.74
N ARG A 275 6.56 -14.34 0.31
CA ARG A 275 6.32 -15.76 0.00
C ARG A 275 6.72 -16.69 1.15
N GLY A 276 6.27 -16.37 2.36
CA GLY A 276 6.63 -17.07 3.59
C GLY A 276 8.10 -16.97 4.04
N LYS A 277 9.01 -16.39 3.23
CA LYS A 277 10.44 -16.28 3.56
C LYS A 277 10.85 -14.85 3.90
N LYS A 278 11.31 -14.66 5.14
CA LYS A 278 11.86 -13.39 5.63
C LYS A 278 12.97 -12.88 4.71
N ILE A 279 12.89 -11.60 4.36
CA ILE A 279 13.92 -10.89 3.59
C ILE A 279 15.01 -10.43 4.56
N GLN A 280 16.26 -10.73 4.23
CA GLN A 280 17.43 -10.24 4.96
C GLN A 280 17.78 -8.85 4.45
N ALA A 281 17.46 -7.83 5.24
CA ALA A 281 17.80 -6.46 4.90
C ALA A 281 19.33 -6.26 4.93
N ARG A 282 19.85 -5.59 3.90
CA ARG A 282 21.26 -5.29 3.70
C ARG A 282 21.50 -3.86 4.17
N LEU A 283 22.26 -3.71 5.25
CA LEU A 283 22.83 -2.42 5.63
C LEU A 283 23.94 -2.09 4.64
N VAL A 284 23.61 -1.31 3.60
CA VAL A 284 24.54 -1.01 2.50
C VAL A 284 25.87 -0.49 3.02
N SER A 285 25.86 0.42 4.00
CA SER A 285 27.07 0.95 4.63
C SER A 285 27.96 -0.09 5.32
N LYS A 286 27.44 -1.25 5.71
CA LYS A 286 28.21 -2.35 6.32
C LYS A 286 28.64 -3.43 5.33
N LYS A 287 28.32 -3.26 4.04
CA LYS A 287 28.57 -4.24 2.97
C LYS A 287 29.56 -3.74 1.92
N LEU A 288 30.17 -2.57 2.14
CA LEU A 288 31.19 -2.01 1.27
C LEU A 288 32.59 -2.30 1.84
N SER A 289 33.55 -2.47 0.94
CA SER A 289 34.99 -2.45 1.27
C SER A 289 35.51 -1.02 1.10
N TYR A 290 36.54 -0.64 1.86
CA TYR A 290 37.16 0.69 1.81
C TYR A 290 36.17 1.83 2.07
N ILE A 291 35.46 1.74 3.21
CA ILE A 291 34.47 2.73 3.61
C ILE A 291 35.17 4.04 3.95
N GLU A 292 34.88 5.07 3.17
CA GLU A 292 35.25 6.46 3.45
C GLU A 292 34.01 7.28 3.80
N HIS A 293 34.21 8.38 4.52
CA HIS A 293 33.14 9.28 4.93
C HIS A 293 33.42 10.71 4.45
N ASP A 294 32.41 11.34 3.86
CA ASP A 294 32.47 12.73 3.41
C ASP A 294 31.29 13.53 3.99
N VAL A 295 31.43 14.86 4.07
CA VAL A 295 30.45 15.77 4.68
C VAL A 295 29.99 16.80 3.66
N TYR A 296 28.74 16.66 3.21
CA TYR A 296 28.08 17.65 2.37
C TYR A 296 27.40 18.73 3.23
N LYS A 297 27.75 20.01 3.01
CA LYS A 297 27.14 21.18 3.66
C LYS A 297 26.38 22.04 2.64
N PRO A 298 25.03 21.92 2.57
CA PRO A 298 24.25 22.73 1.65
C PRO A 298 24.23 24.21 2.07
N GLN A 299 24.27 25.13 1.10
CA GLN A 299 24.31 26.58 1.38
C GLN A 299 23.03 27.11 2.04
N PHE A 300 21.90 26.42 1.87
CA PHE A 300 20.60 26.82 2.40
C PHE A 300 20.30 26.30 3.82
N SER A 301 21.22 25.56 4.45
CA SER A 301 21.04 25.06 5.82
C SER A 301 21.58 26.00 6.90
N VAL A 302 21.72 27.31 6.61
CA VAL A 302 22.10 28.30 7.62
C VAL A 302 20.94 28.42 8.62
N SER A 303 21.09 27.74 9.75
CA SER A 303 20.21 27.87 10.90
C SER A 303 20.22 29.32 11.41
N TYR A 304 19.03 29.92 11.49
CA TYR A 304 18.75 31.08 12.35
C TYR A 304 19.19 30.72 13.77
N CYS A 305 20.40 31.12 14.15
CA CYS A 305 20.85 31.09 15.52
C CYS A 305 20.42 32.43 16.13
N ASP A 306 19.18 32.51 16.62
CA ASP A 306 18.76 33.63 17.43
C ASP A 306 19.63 33.64 18.69
N SER A 307 20.47 34.65 18.78
CA SER A 307 21.15 35.05 19.99
C SER A 307 20.11 35.54 21.00
N THR A 308 19.63 34.66 21.88
CA THR A 308 18.99 35.08 23.13
C THR A 308 19.66 34.40 24.32
N ARG A 309 20.46 35.24 24.99
CA ARG A 309 21.05 35.20 26.33
C ARG A 309 20.36 34.26 27.34
N TYR A 310 21.20 33.51 28.06
CA TYR A 310 21.04 33.31 29.50
C TYR A 310 22.32 33.78 30.19
N VAL A 311 22.26 34.99 30.76
CA VAL A 311 22.56 35.23 32.18
C VAL A 311 21.25 35.72 32.77
#